data_AF-A0A378BKV6-F1
#
_entry.id   AF-A0A378BKV6-F1
#
_cell.length_a   1.000
_cell.length_b   1.000
_cell.length_c   1.000
_cell.angle_alpha   90.00
_cell.angle_beta   90.00
_cell.angle_gamma   90.00
#
_symmetry.space_group_name_H-M   'P 1'
#
loop_
_entity.id
_entity.type
_entity.pdbx_description
1 polymer ?
#
loop_
_entity_poly.entity_id
_entity_poly.type
_entity_poly.pdbx_seq_one_letter_code
_entity_poly.pdbx_strand_id
1 'polypeptide(L)'
;MATRPIADFDAYIEKLSEFVYKTNLFMKPIFSQARKEPKRVVLAEGEETRVLHATQELVSLGLAKPILVGRPSVIEMRIQKLGLQIKAGVDFEIVNNESDPRFKEYWSEYYQLMKRRGITQEQAQRAVISNTTVIGAIMGSSR
;
A
#
# COMPACT_ATOMS: atom_id res chain seq x y z
N MET A 1 15.07 8.75 32.25
CA MET A 1 13.60 8.80 32.38
C MET A 1 13.06 9.69 31.26
N ALA A 2 12.34 9.12 30.28
CA ALA A 2 11.78 9.84 29.15
C ALA A 2 10.26 9.97 29.31
N THR A 3 9.85 10.83 30.25
CA THR A 3 8.45 11.11 30.61
C THR A 3 8.13 12.58 30.33
N ARG A 4 8.39 13.03 29.10
CA ARG A 4 7.81 14.30 28.62
C ARG A 4 6.67 13.96 27.67
N PRO A 5 5.42 14.35 27.99
CA PRO A 5 4.31 14.17 27.07
C PRO A 5 4.60 14.95 25.79
N ILE A 6 4.50 14.29 24.64
CA ILE A 6 4.63 14.93 23.34
C ILE A 6 3.36 15.77 23.16
N ALA A 7 3.46 17.07 23.44
CA ALA A 7 2.35 18.00 23.35
C ALA A 7 1.92 18.29 21.90
N ASP A 8 2.83 18.02 20.96
CA ASP A 8 2.66 18.28 19.54
C ASP A 8 3.34 17.16 18.75
N PHE A 9 2.53 16.21 18.27
CA PHE A 9 3.00 15.11 17.45
C PHE A 9 3.50 15.59 16.09
N ASP A 10 2.98 16.70 15.56
CA ASP A 10 3.43 17.27 14.29
C ASP A 10 4.85 17.84 14.44
N ALA A 11 5.11 18.59 15.52
CA ALA A 11 6.46 19.08 15.83
C ALA A 11 7.44 17.94 16.14
N TYR A 12 6.98 16.86 16.77
CA TYR A 12 7.79 15.67 17.03
C TYR A 12 8.14 14.93 15.73
N ILE A 13 7.16 14.76 14.84
CA ILE A 13 7.35 14.19 13.50
C ILE A 13 8.28 15.07 12.67
N GLU A 14 8.13 16.40 12.73
CA GLU A 14 9.01 17.35 12.05
C GLU A 14 10.46 17.18 12.53
N LYS A 15 10.67 17.14 13.84
CA LYS A 15 12.00 16.92 14.44
C LYS A 15 12.60 15.54 14.09
N LEU A 16 11.79 14.49 14.04
CA LEU A 16 12.27 13.15 13.64
C LEU A 16 12.61 13.12 12.15
N SER A 17 11.80 13.80 11.33
CA SER A 17 12.00 13.93 9.89
C SER A 17 13.28 14.71 9.58
N GLU A 18 13.63 15.72 10.37
CA GLU A 18 14.88 16.49 10.21
C GLU A 18 16.13 15.62 10.31
N PHE A 19 16.12 14.54 11.10
CA PHE A 19 17.28 13.65 11.23
C PHE A 19 17.38 12.60 10.12
N VAL A 20 16.25 12.10 9.62
CA VAL A 20 16.20 11.11 8.53
C VAL A 20 16.44 11.77 7.16
N TYR A 21 16.01 13.03 7.00
CA TYR A 21 16.03 13.75 5.73
C TYR A 21 17.13 14.82 5.62
N LYS A 22 18.21 14.74 6.41
CA LYS A 22 19.37 15.67 6.29
C LYS A 22 19.97 15.75 4.87
N THR A 23 19.69 14.77 4.02
CA THR A 23 20.10 14.73 2.60
C THR A 23 18.96 15.06 1.61
N ASN A 24 17.72 15.33 2.06
CA ASN A 24 16.50 15.30 1.24
C ASN A 24 15.57 16.53 1.39
N LEU A 25 16.12 17.75 1.49
CA LEU A 25 15.32 19.00 1.43
C LEU A 25 14.33 19.05 0.25
N PHE A 26 14.65 18.35 -0.85
CA PHE A 26 13.79 18.24 -2.03
C PHE A 26 12.46 17.49 -1.79
N MET A 27 12.39 16.56 -0.83
CA MET A 27 11.17 15.78 -0.58
C MET A 27 10.13 16.54 0.26
N LYS A 28 10.54 17.55 1.04
CA LYS A 28 9.63 18.38 1.85
C LYS A 28 8.44 18.94 1.06
N PRO A 29 8.63 19.61 -0.10
CA PRO A 29 7.49 20.10 -0.89
C PRO A 29 6.61 18.97 -1.44
N ILE A 30 7.20 17.84 -1.83
CA ILE A 30 6.45 16.68 -2.34
C ILE A 30 5.53 16.12 -1.24
N PHE A 31 6.05 15.94 -0.03
CA PHE A 31 5.26 15.47 1.11
C PHE A 31 4.20 16.48 1.55
N SER A 32 4.50 17.78 1.52
CA SER A 32 3.52 18.82 1.80
C SER A 32 2.35 18.76 0.83
N GLN A 33 2.61 18.57 -0.46
CA GLN A 33 1.54 18.44 -1.47
C GLN A 33 0.74 17.15 -1.31
N ALA A 34 1.42 16.02 -1.06
CA ALA A 34 0.75 14.73 -0.83
C ALA A 34 -0.21 14.78 0.36
N ARG A 35 0.17 15.43 1.46
CA ARG A 35 -0.69 15.61 2.65
C ARG A 35 -1.97 16.39 2.38
N LYS A 36 -1.95 17.36 1.46
CA LYS A 36 -3.15 18.16 1.15
C LYS A 36 -4.25 17.34 0.50
N GLU A 37 -3.86 16.35 -0.30
CA GLU A 37 -4.81 15.48 -0.98
C GLU A 37 -4.29 14.04 -1.06
N PRO A 38 -4.37 13.27 0.04
CA PRO A 38 -3.83 11.91 0.09
C PRO A 38 -4.54 10.99 -0.91
N LYS A 39 -3.80 10.51 -1.89
CA LYS A 39 -4.31 9.62 -2.95
C LYS A 39 -4.26 8.15 -2.51
N ARG A 40 -5.10 7.32 -3.16
CA ARG A 40 -5.03 5.86 -3.00
C ARG A 40 -3.80 5.34 -3.73
N VAL A 41 -3.01 4.50 -3.07
CA VAL A 41 -1.76 3.93 -3.63
C VAL A 41 -1.79 2.42 -3.45
N VAL A 42 -1.76 1.68 -4.56
CA VAL A 42 -1.74 0.22 -4.54
C VAL A 42 -0.31 -0.28 -4.43
N LEU A 43 -0.03 -1.08 -3.40
CA LEU A 43 1.25 -1.70 -3.14
C LEU A 43 1.11 -3.20 -3.38
N ALA A 44 1.58 -3.66 -4.54
CA ALA A 44 1.39 -5.02 -5.03
C ALA A 44 2.14 -6.08 -4.20
N GLU A 45 3.23 -5.71 -3.54
CA GLU A 45 4.02 -6.61 -2.69
C GLU A 45 3.62 -6.42 -1.22
N GLY A 46 2.33 -6.48 -0.91
CA GLY A 46 1.79 -6.15 0.41
C GLY A 46 2.30 -7.03 1.55
N GLU A 47 2.82 -8.21 1.25
CA GLU A 47 3.43 -9.10 2.24
C GLU A 47 4.91 -8.76 2.53
N GLU A 48 5.57 -7.92 1.72
CA GLU A 48 7.00 -7.64 1.88
C GLU A 48 7.31 -6.70 3.04
N THR A 49 8.34 -7.02 3.83
CA THR A 49 8.71 -6.25 5.04
C THR A 49 8.95 -4.78 4.73
N ARG A 50 9.64 -4.47 3.62
CA ARG A 50 9.91 -3.09 3.21
C ARG A 50 8.64 -2.32 2.87
N VAL A 51 7.66 -3.00 2.25
CA VAL A 51 6.36 -2.41 1.89
C VAL A 51 5.54 -2.13 3.14
N LEU A 52 5.57 -3.02 4.13
CA LEU A 52 4.89 -2.82 5.42
C LEU A 52 5.48 -1.62 6.21
N HIS A 53 6.80 -1.46 6.21
CA HIS A 53 7.43 -0.27 6.79
C HIS A 53 7.08 1.01 6.03
N ALA A 54 7.11 0.99 4.70
CA ALA A 54 6.68 2.13 3.89
C ALA A 54 5.21 2.48 4.14
N THR A 55 4.35 1.48 4.35
CA THR A 55 2.93 1.67 4.67
C THR A 55 2.76 2.39 6.01
N GLN A 56 3.51 1.98 7.05
CA GLN A 56 3.54 2.68 8.34
C GLN A 56 3.90 4.15 8.18
N GLU A 57 4.94 4.43 7.39
CA GLU A 57 5.41 5.80 7.17
C GLU A 57 4.38 6.63 6.37
N LEU A 58 3.82 6.06 5.30
CA LEU A 58 2.78 6.71 4.50
C LEU A 58 1.56 7.10 5.35
N VAL A 59 1.11 6.20 6.22
CA VAL A 59 -0.02 6.42 7.14
C VAL A 59 0.35 7.45 8.20
N SER A 60 1.48 7.26 8.88
CA SER A 60 1.91 8.11 10.00
C SER A 60 2.16 9.55 9.57
N LEU A 61 2.63 9.76 8.33
CA LEU A 61 2.86 11.08 7.75
C LEU A 61 1.65 11.63 6.99
N GLY A 62 0.55 10.87 6.89
CA GLY A 62 -0.67 11.25 6.18
C GLY A 62 -0.49 11.48 4.68
N LEU A 63 0.43 10.75 4.04
CA LEU A 63 0.85 10.99 2.65
C LEU A 63 -0.06 10.31 1.62
N ALA A 64 -0.67 9.19 1.98
CA ALA A 64 -1.46 8.37 1.06
C ALA A 64 -2.51 7.55 1.80
N LYS A 65 -3.41 6.92 1.05
CA LYS A 65 -4.36 5.89 1.51
C LYS A 65 -3.92 4.54 0.93
N PRO A 66 -3.08 3.76 1.62
CA PRO A 66 -2.50 2.56 1.03
C PRO A 66 -3.52 1.45 0.83
N ILE A 67 -3.30 0.67 -0.23
CA ILE A 67 -4.01 -0.57 -0.51
C ILE A 67 -2.97 -1.66 -0.71
N LEU A 68 -2.92 -2.65 0.16
CA LEU A 68 -1.98 -3.76 0.08
C LEU A 68 -2.61 -4.92 -0.68
N VAL A 69 -1.88 -5.45 -1.67
CA VAL A 69 -2.26 -6.71 -2.31
C VAL A 69 -1.50 -7.85 -1.64
N GLY A 70 -2.23 -8.83 -1.13
CA GLY A 70 -1.66 -10.00 -0.45
C GLY A 70 -2.64 -10.69 0.47
N ARG A 71 -2.19 -11.76 1.11
CA ARG A 71 -3.03 -12.56 2.00
C ARG A 71 -3.19 -11.86 3.36
N PRO A 72 -4.43 -11.62 3.83
CA PRO A 72 -4.67 -10.89 5.08
C PRO A 72 -3.94 -11.49 6.29
N SER A 73 -3.96 -12.81 6.43
CA SER A 73 -3.30 -13.52 7.53
C SER A 73 -1.77 -13.35 7.52
N VAL A 74 -1.16 -13.32 6.34
CA VAL A 74 0.30 -13.16 6.20
C VAL A 74 0.71 -11.73 6.50
N ILE A 75 -0.04 -10.75 6.01
CA ILE A 75 0.17 -9.33 6.28
C ILE A 75 0.07 -9.06 7.78
N GLU A 76 -1.01 -9.51 8.42
CA GLU A 76 -1.25 -9.32 9.87
C GLU A 76 -0.14 -9.95 10.72
N MET A 77 0.21 -11.21 10.44
CA MET A 77 1.32 -11.89 11.12
C MET A 77 2.64 -11.12 11.00
N ARG A 78 2.95 -10.59 9.81
CA ARG A 78 4.19 -9.84 9.58
C ARG A 78 4.17 -8.47 10.27
N ILE A 79 3.05 -7.76 10.26
CA ILE A 79 2.86 -6.51 11.01
C ILE A 79 3.18 -6.73 12.49
N GLN A 80 2.60 -7.77 13.10
CA GLN A 80 2.83 -8.13 14.49
C GLN A 80 4.30 -8.48 14.75
N LYS A 81 4.91 -9.32 13.90
CA LYS A 81 6.31 -9.72 14.01
C LYS A 81 7.28 -8.53 13.92
N LEU A 82 6.94 -7.52 13.11
CA LEU A 82 7.73 -6.32 12.91
C LEU A 82 7.45 -5.22 13.95
N GLY A 83 6.49 -5.42 14.86
CA GLY A 83 6.09 -4.42 15.86
C GLY A 83 5.41 -3.18 15.28
N LEU A 84 4.86 -3.30 14.07
CA LEU A 84 4.19 -2.20 13.37
C LEU A 84 2.81 -1.94 13.99
N GLN A 85 2.45 -0.66 14.12
CA GLN A 85 1.18 -0.23 14.75
C GLN A 85 0.00 -0.06 13.76
N ILE A 86 0.23 -0.21 12.45
CA ILE A 86 -0.80 -0.07 11.42
C ILE A 86 -1.78 -1.25 11.42
N LYS A 87 -3.05 -0.97 11.12
CA LYS A 87 -4.16 -1.93 11.14
C LYS A 87 -4.95 -1.92 9.84
N ALA A 88 -5.20 -3.11 9.31
CA ALA A 88 -6.07 -3.28 8.14
C ALA A 88 -7.49 -2.78 8.43
N GLY A 89 -8.11 -2.12 7.45
CA GLY A 89 -9.44 -1.52 7.54
C GLY A 89 -9.52 -0.20 8.31
N VAL A 90 -8.43 0.21 8.97
CA VAL A 90 -8.31 1.52 9.66
C VAL A 90 -7.30 2.38 8.92
N ASP A 91 -6.08 1.85 8.77
CA ASP A 91 -4.94 2.58 8.23
C ASP A 91 -4.70 2.29 6.74
N PHE A 92 -5.10 1.10 6.28
CA PHE A 92 -4.95 0.65 4.89
C PHE A 92 -6.02 -0.38 4.50
N GLU A 93 -6.31 -0.49 3.21
CA GLU A 93 -7.18 -1.55 2.66
C GLU A 93 -6.35 -2.77 2.24
N ILE A 94 -6.96 -3.96 2.24
CA ILE A 94 -6.34 -5.18 1.70
C ILE A 94 -7.15 -5.69 0.50
N VAL A 95 -6.42 -6.11 -0.54
CA VAL A 95 -6.95 -6.87 -1.67
C VAL A 95 -6.36 -8.28 -1.56
N ASN A 96 -7.23 -9.26 -1.29
CA ASN A 96 -6.80 -10.64 -1.13
C ASN A 96 -6.69 -11.32 -2.50
N ASN A 97 -5.46 -11.58 -2.96
CA ASN A 97 -5.22 -12.19 -4.27
C ASN A 97 -5.74 -13.64 -4.38
N GLU A 98 -6.08 -14.31 -3.27
CA GLU A 98 -6.65 -15.67 -3.27
C GLU A 98 -8.18 -15.68 -3.14
N SER A 99 -8.78 -14.63 -2.56
CA SER A 99 -10.21 -14.60 -2.24
C SER A 99 -10.70 -13.16 -2.08
N ASP A 100 -10.77 -12.42 -3.19
CA ASP A 100 -11.39 -11.09 -3.26
C ASP A 100 -12.74 -11.19 -4.00
N PRO A 101 -13.84 -10.61 -3.49
CA PRO A 101 -15.12 -10.57 -4.20
C PRO A 101 -15.03 -9.95 -5.59
N ARG A 102 -14.11 -9.00 -5.79
CA ARG A 102 -13.86 -8.31 -7.07
C ARG A 102 -12.95 -9.11 -7.99
N PHE A 103 -12.55 -10.32 -7.62
CA PHE A 103 -11.67 -11.16 -8.42
C PHE A 103 -12.18 -11.32 -9.87
N LYS A 104 -13.51 -11.44 -10.04
CA LYS A 104 -14.15 -11.49 -11.37
C LYS A 104 -13.89 -10.23 -12.19
N GLU A 105 -13.97 -9.06 -11.59
CA GLU A 105 -13.72 -7.79 -12.25
C GLU A 105 -12.27 -7.72 -12.73
N TYR A 106 -11.32 -8.10 -11.86
CA TYR A 106 -9.90 -8.05 -12.18
C TYR A 106 -9.53 -8.93 -13.37
N TRP A 107 -9.87 -10.23 -13.35
CA TRP A 107 -9.51 -11.10 -14.48
C TRP A 107 -10.30 -10.79 -15.74
N SER A 108 -11.53 -10.27 -15.63
CA SER A 108 -12.32 -9.84 -16.78
C SER A 108 -11.65 -8.67 -17.49
N GLU A 109 -11.21 -7.65 -16.75
CA GLU A 109 -10.48 -6.50 -17.30
C GLU A 109 -9.16 -6.94 -17.94
N TYR A 110 -8.37 -7.78 -17.25
CA TYR A 110 -7.15 -8.36 -17.80
C TYR A 110 -7.40 -9.11 -19.11
N TYR A 111 -8.46 -9.93 -19.15
CA TYR A 111 -8.85 -10.65 -20.36
C TYR A 111 -9.22 -9.68 -21.50
N GLN A 112 -9.98 -8.61 -21.23
CA GLN A 112 -10.30 -7.64 -22.28
C GLN A 112 -9.05 -6.99 -22.89
N LEU A 113 -8.03 -6.72 -22.08
CA LEU A 113 -6.75 -6.17 -22.53
C LEU A 113 -5.92 -7.19 -23.32
N MET A 114 -5.95 -8.45 -22.91
CA MET A 114 -5.03 -9.48 -23.41
C MET A 114 -5.64 -10.44 -24.44
N LYS A 115 -6.96 -10.45 -24.66
CA LYS A 115 -7.64 -11.37 -25.60
C LYS A 115 -7.09 -11.29 -27.03
N ARG A 116 -6.68 -10.09 -27.47
CA ARG A 116 -6.06 -9.88 -28.80
C ARG A 116 -4.65 -10.50 -28.92
N ARG A 117 -4.04 -10.84 -27.78
CA ARG A 117 -2.75 -11.54 -27.69
C ARG A 117 -2.92 -13.05 -27.46
N GLY A 118 -4.13 -13.58 -27.62
CA GLY A 118 -4.42 -15.02 -27.54
C GLY A 118 -4.61 -15.59 -26.13
N ILE A 119 -4.72 -14.73 -25.10
CA ILE A 119 -4.97 -15.20 -23.72
C ILE A 119 -6.42 -15.67 -23.57
N THR A 120 -6.61 -16.86 -23.00
CA THR A 120 -7.94 -17.41 -22.65
C THR A 120 -8.44 -16.88 -21.30
N GLN A 121 -9.72 -17.08 -20.98
CA GLN A 121 -10.27 -16.68 -19.68
C GLN A 121 -9.60 -17.43 -18.52
N GLU A 122 -9.30 -18.71 -18.68
CA GLU A 122 -8.62 -19.52 -17.67
C GLU A 122 -7.17 -19.08 -17.46
N GLN A 123 -6.49 -18.64 -18.52
CA GLN A 123 -5.16 -18.03 -18.41
C GLN A 123 -5.22 -16.67 -17.70
N ALA A 124 -6.24 -15.86 -17.99
CA ALA A 124 -6.46 -14.59 -17.31
C ALA A 124 -6.70 -14.76 -15.81
N GLN A 125 -7.56 -15.70 -15.41
CA GLN A 125 -7.80 -16.01 -14.00
C GLN A 125 -6.51 -16.44 -13.29
N ARG A 126 -5.74 -17.36 -13.88
CA ARG A 126 -4.46 -17.79 -13.30
C ARG A 126 -3.44 -16.65 -13.18
N ALA A 127 -3.36 -15.77 -14.17
CA ALA A 127 -2.45 -14.63 -14.15
C ALA A 127 -2.77 -13.67 -12.99
N VAL A 128 -4.05 -13.38 -12.75
CA VAL A 128 -4.48 -12.49 -11.65
C VAL A 128 -4.21 -13.11 -10.28
N ILE A 129 -4.46 -14.40 -10.07
CA ILE A 129 -4.21 -15.07 -8.77
C ILE A 129 -2.71 -15.10 -8.45
N SER A 130 -1.90 -15.45 -9.45
CA SER A 130 -0.47 -15.73 -9.27
C SER A 130 0.40 -14.48 -9.29
N ASN A 131 -0.10 -13.33 -9.75
CA ASN A 131 0.68 -12.11 -9.89
C ASN A 131 -0.03 -10.90 -9.29
N THR A 132 0.40 -10.52 -8.09
CA THR A 132 -0.13 -9.36 -7.38
C THR A 132 0.17 -8.02 -8.10
N THR A 133 1.21 -7.96 -8.92
CA THR A 133 1.51 -6.78 -9.76
C THR A 133 0.47 -6.60 -10.85
N VAL A 134 -0.06 -7.70 -11.41
CA VAL A 134 -1.16 -7.65 -12.38
C VAL A 134 -2.41 -7.06 -11.73
N ILE A 135 -2.76 -7.52 -10.52
CA ILE A 135 -3.87 -6.94 -9.74
C ILE A 135 -3.64 -5.43 -9.55
N GLY A 136 -2.44 -5.03 -9.10
CA GLY A 136 -2.12 -3.62 -8.88
C GLY A 136 -2.25 -2.75 -10.13
N ALA A 137 -1.79 -3.25 -11.29
CA ALA A 137 -1.89 -2.54 -12.56
C ALA A 137 -3.34 -2.36 -13.02
N ILE A 138 -4.18 -3.39 -12.85
CA ILE A 138 -5.60 -3.36 -13.20
C ILE A 138 -6.35 -2.36 -12.31
N MET A 139 -6.12 -2.40 -11.00
CA MET A 139 -6.73 -1.47 -10.06
C MET A 139 -6.38 0.00 -10.34
N GLY A 140 -5.18 0.28 -10.84
CA GLY A 140 -4.78 1.63 -11.26
C GLY A 140 -5.39 2.08 -12.59
N SER A 141 -5.86 1.15 -13.41
CA SER A 141 -6.41 1.39 -14.75
C SER A 141 -7.94 1.59 -14.73
N SER A 142 -8.64 0.93 -13.81
CA SER A 142 -10.05 1.14 -13.53
C SER A 142 -10.26 2.49 -12.82
N ARG A 143 -10.62 3.53 -13.58
CA ARG A 143 -11.11 4.81 -13.07
C ARG A 143 -12.64 4.84 -13.02
#